data_AF-A0A382DR48-F1
#
_entry.id   AF-A0A382DR48-F1
#
_cell.length_a   1.000
_cell.length_b   1.000
_cell.length_c   1.000
_cell.angle_alpha   90.00
_cell.angle_beta   90.00
_cell.angle_gamma   90.00
#
_symmetry.space_group_name_H-M   'P 1'
#
loop_
_entity.id
_entity.type
_entity.pdbx_description
1 polymer ?
#
loop_
_entity_poly.entity_id
_entity_poly.type
_entity_poly.pdbx_seq_one_letter_code
_entity_poly.pdbx_strand_id
1 'polypeptide(L)'
;MRSFLFIINERARGGDAAARVQRLIADGPLADADVESAFFVDDEGIRRGLASLDEARLPVAVGGDGTLCSVARILRADGLSEHSMGILPLGTGNGVAHSLGIRDLQTAVEVLLGGRTRRIDVMATTHPAAPLSLLSVSVGLESEVMRDYQAWRHGSRWIGAAVGVARHGMSRVSDVMVEADGQRIVETTDRICNVGLHNMPCYGFGVRPHPIADPADGFADVRLHRSRVAYWAWMGAATLRASRPIRPTIHPSPPPTGPIAAPEDESESWQINRPGRL
;
A
#
# COMPACT_ATOMS: atom_id res chain seq x y z
N MET A 1 28.27 -13.85 -7.62
CA MET A 1 27.35 -13.14 -8.53
C MET A 1 25.97 -13.21 -7.92
N ARG A 2 25.21 -12.10 -7.87
CA ARG A 2 23.81 -12.18 -7.43
C ARG A 2 22.97 -12.74 -8.56
N SER A 3 22.04 -13.62 -8.21
CA SER A 3 21.09 -14.22 -9.15
C SER A 3 19.68 -13.73 -8.86
N PHE A 4 18.98 -13.30 -9.90
CA PHE A 4 17.66 -12.72 -9.81
C PHE A 4 16.70 -13.41 -10.76
N LEU A 5 15.46 -13.60 -10.31
CA LEU A 5 14.34 -14.01 -11.15
C LEU A 5 13.36 -12.84 -11.27
N PHE A 6 13.36 -12.16 -12.40
CA PHE A 6 12.51 -11.00 -12.63
C PHE A 6 11.11 -11.44 -13.06
N ILE A 7 10.12 -11.13 -12.23
CA ILE A 7 8.70 -11.41 -12.50
C ILE A 7 8.08 -10.13 -13.07
N ILE A 8 7.99 -10.06 -14.40
CA ILE A 8 7.71 -8.85 -15.17
C ILE A 8 6.24 -8.80 -15.59
N ASN A 9 5.54 -7.78 -15.08
CA ASN A 9 4.19 -7.49 -15.53
C ASN A 9 4.23 -6.84 -16.93
N GLU A 10 3.75 -7.55 -17.94
CA GLU A 10 3.72 -7.07 -19.33
C GLU A 10 2.90 -5.79 -19.50
N ARG A 11 1.93 -5.54 -18.61
CA ARG A 11 1.07 -4.36 -18.67
C ARG A 11 1.66 -3.14 -17.95
N ALA A 12 2.78 -3.30 -17.25
CA ALA A 12 3.42 -2.20 -16.53
C ALA A 12 3.99 -1.14 -17.49
N ARG A 13 3.88 0.14 -17.13
CA ARG A 13 4.20 1.30 -17.98
C ARG A 13 3.61 1.25 -19.40
N GLY A 14 2.43 0.65 -19.57
CA GLY A 14 1.81 0.54 -20.89
C GLY A 14 2.60 -0.35 -21.85
N GLY A 15 3.31 -1.35 -21.33
CA GLY A 15 4.13 -2.29 -22.13
C GLY A 15 5.64 -2.03 -22.07
N ASP A 16 6.08 -0.87 -21.57
CA ASP A 16 7.49 -0.46 -21.63
C ASP A 16 8.36 -1.06 -20.49
N ALA A 17 7.77 -1.76 -19.51
CA ALA A 17 8.54 -2.28 -18.38
C ALA A 17 9.63 -3.28 -18.80
N ALA A 18 9.31 -4.18 -19.74
CA ALA A 18 10.25 -5.17 -20.28
C ALA A 18 11.46 -4.50 -20.96
N ALA A 19 11.21 -3.52 -21.83
CA ALA A 19 12.28 -2.80 -22.53
C ALA A 19 13.17 -1.97 -21.59
N ARG A 20 12.62 -1.46 -20.48
CA ARG A 20 13.40 -0.80 -19.43
C ARG A 20 14.30 -1.77 -18.69
N VAL A 21 13.76 -2.92 -18.29
CA VAL A 21 14.53 -3.99 -17.65
C VAL A 21 15.65 -4.47 -18.56
N GLN A 22 15.36 -4.72 -19.84
CA GLN A 22 16.36 -5.19 -20.80
C GLN A 22 17.55 -4.23 -20.89
N ARG A 23 17.31 -2.91 -20.86
CA ARG A 23 18.39 -1.91 -20.84
C ARG A 23 19.23 -1.94 -19.57
N LEU A 24 18.63 -2.27 -18.42
CA LEU A 24 19.40 -2.43 -17.18
C LEU A 24 20.33 -3.65 -17.25
N ILE A 25 19.89 -4.71 -17.92
CA ILE A 25 20.62 -5.98 -18.06
C ILE A 25 21.67 -5.91 -19.17
N ALA A 26 21.34 -5.38 -20.35
CA ALA A 26 22.27 -5.40 -21.49
C ALA A 26 23.42 -4.39 -21.33
N ASP A 27 23.10 -3.15 -20.97
CA ASP A 27 24.05 -2.01 -21.02
C ASP A 27 24.09 -1.23 -19.70
N GLY A 28 23.55 -1.84 -18.64
CA GLY A 28 23.24 -1.15 -17.40
C GLY A 28 23.90 -1.76 -16.16
N PRO A 29 23.49 -1.27 -14.98
CA PRO A 29 24.06 -1.72 -13.71
C PRO A 29 23.83 -3.21 -13.39
N LEU A 30 23.01 -3.92 -14.15
CA LEU A 30 22.75 -5.35 -13.97
C LEU A 30 23.48 -6.23 -15.01
N ALA A 31 24.40 -5.68 -15.81
CA ALA A 31 25.12 -6.44 -16.86
C ALA A 31 25.93 -7.62 -16.33
N ASP A 32 26.49 -7.49 -15.12
CA ASP A 32 27.26 -8.55 -14.46
C ASP A 32 26.40 -9.41 -13.51
N ALA A 33 25.08 -9.25 -13.51
CA ALA A 33 24.18 -10.04 -12.68
C ALA A 33 23.64 -11.25 -13.46
N ASP A 34 23.41 -12.36 -12.76
CA ASP A 34 22.66 -13.49 -13.33
C ASP A 34 21.17 -13.15 -13.25
N VAL A 35 20.51 -12.97 -14.40
CA VAL A 35 19.11 -12.54 -14.46
C VAL A 35 18.31 -13.46 -15.36
N GLU A 36 17.36 -14.18 -14.77
CA GLU A 36 16.27 -14.84 -15.47
C GLU A 36 15.04 -13.94 -15.48
N SER A 37 14.24 -13.96 -16.56
CA SER A 37 13.02 -13.15 -16.67
C SER A 37 11.81 -14.02 -17.01
N ALA A 38 10.76 -13.88 -16.23
CA ALA A 38 9.45 -14.46 -16.50
C ALA A 38 8.40 -13.35 -16.66
N PHE A 39 7.53 -13.49 -17.66
CA PHE A 39 6.51 -12.50 -17.99
C PHE A 39 5.13 -12.98 -17.56
N PHE A 40 4.30 -12.05 -17.10
CA PHE A 40 2.94 -12.37 -16.68
C PHE A 40 1.93 -11.25 -16.97
N VAL A 41 0.67 -11.66 -17.07
CA VAL A 41 -0.52 -10.80 -17.14
C VAL A 41 -1.58 -11.12 -16.08
N ASP A 42 -1.41 -12.26 -15.39
CA ASP A 42 -2.31 -12.81 -14.37
C ASP A 42 -1.54 -13.63 -13.31
N ASP A 43 -2.26 -14.12 -12.31
CA ASP A 43 -1.72 -14.91 -11.20
C ASP A 43 -1.06 -16.21 -11.63
N GLU A 44 -1.60 -16.86 -12.66
CA GLU A 44 -1.07 -18.13 -13.13
C GLU A 44 0.27 -17.92 -13.86
N GLY A 45 0.41 -16.81 -14.59
CA GLY A 45 1.70 -16.38 -15.10
C GLY A 45 2.72 -16.13 -14.00
N ILE A 46 2.32 -15.55 -12.86
CA ILE A 46 3.22 -15.38 -11.70
C ILE A 46 3.66 -16.76 -11.17
N ARG A 47 2.73 -17.70 -10.95
CA ARG A 47 3.07 -19.05 -10.47
C ARG A 47 4.01 -19.79 -11.42
N ARG A 48 3.71 -19.78 -12.72
CA ARG A 48 4.60 -20.36 -13.73
C ARG A 48 5.99 -19.71 -13.73
N GLY A 49 6.05 -18.39 -13.58
CA GLY A 49 7.32 -17.67 -13.47
C GLY A 49 8.10 -18.07 -12.22
N LEU A 50 7.42 -18.19 -11.08
CA LEU A 50 8.03 -18.63 -9.81
C LEU A 50 8.37 -20.12 -9.78
N ALA A 51 7.90 -20.93 -10.74
CA ALA A 51 8.20 -22.37 -10.77
C ALA A 51 9.69 -22.68 -11.02
N SER A 52 10.45 -21.74 -11.60
CA SER A 52 11.91 -21.83 -11.73
C SER A 52 12.66 -21.22 -10.54
N LEU A 53 11.96 -20.72 -9.52
CA LEU A 53 12.59 -20.14 -8.34
C LEU A 53 13.28 -21.24 -7.53
N ASP A 54 14.57 -21.05 -7.28
CA ASP A 54 15.36 -21.85 -6.35
C ASP A 54 15.85 -21.00 -5.16
N GLU A 55 16.50 -21.65 -4.20
CA GLU A 55 17.02 -20.99 -2.99
C GLU A 55 18.09 -19.92 -3.27
N ALA A 56 18.78 -19.99 -4.41
CA ALA A 56 19.88 -19.10 -4.77
C ALA A 56 19.40 -17.82 -5.48
N ARG A 57 18.18 -17.83 -6.03
CA ARG A 57 17.59 -16.72 -6.77
C ARG A 57 16.71 -15.83 -5.90
N LEU A 58 16.86 -14.52 -6.07
CA LEU A 58 15.95 -13.54 -5.49
C LEU A 58 14.82 -13.25 -6.50
N PRO A 59 13.54 -13.56 -6.21
CA PRO A 59 12.42 -13.14 -7.04
C PRO A 59 12.27 -11.62 -6.94
N VAL A 60 12.17 -10.94 -8.07
CA VAL A 60 12.05 -9.47 -8.16
C VAL A 60 10.76 -9.12 -8.86
N ALA A 61 9.83 -8.49 -8.12
CA ALA A 61 8.58 -8.01 -8.69
C ALA A 61 8.84 -6.75 -9.52
N VAL A 62 8.56 -6.81 -10.83
CA VAL A 62 8.78 -5.70 -11.76
C VAL A 62 7.44 -5.13 -12.21
N GLY A 63 7.08 -3.98 -11.65
CA GLY A 63 5.80 -3.33 -11.92
C GLY A 63 5.45 -2.27 -10.88
N GLY A 64 4.14 -2.03 -10.69
CA GLY A 64 3.63 -1.13 -9.65
C GLY A 64 3.18 -1.86 -8.39
N ASP A 65 2.56 -1.13 -7.47
CA ASP A 65 2.12 -1.67 -6.18
C ASP A 65 1.23 -2.92 -6.31
N GLY A 66 0.34 -2.96 -7.31
CA GLY A 66 -0.46 -4.16 -7.60
C GLY A 66 0.36 -5.38 -8.02
N THR A 67 1.45 -5.20 -8.78
CA THR A 67 2.40 -6.28 -9.11
C THR A 67 3.09 -6.77 -7.85
N LEU A 68 3.56 -5.87 -6.99
CA LEU A 68 4.19 -6.22 -5.72
C LEU A 68 3.24 -7.01 -4.81
N CYS A 69 1.99 -6.55 -4.66
CA CYS A 69 0.97 -7.25 -3.90
C CYS A 69 0.67 -8.64 -4.49
N SER A 70 0.55 -8.77 -5.82
CA SER A 70 0.29 -10.07 -6.45
C SER A 70 1.44 -11.05 -6.24
N VAL A 71 2.69 -10.65 -6.47
CA VAL A 71 3.86 -11.52 -6.27
C VAL A 71 4.00 -11.91 -4.79
N ALA A 72 3.91 -10.96 -3.86
CA ALA A 72 3.97 -11.23 -2.43
C ALA A 72 2.86 -12.19 -1.95
N ARG A 73 1.65 -12.04 -2.49
CA ARG A 73 0.53 -12.94 -2.19
C ARG A 73 0.78 -14.35 -2.69
N ILE A 74 1.29 -14.52 -3.91
CA ILE A 74 1.60 -15.86 -4.45
C ILE A 74 2.73 -16.52 -3.64
N LEU A 75 3.81 -15.79 -3.35
CA LEU A 75 4.88 -16.28 -2.47
C LEU A 75 4.32 -16.75 -1.12
N ARG A 76 3.44 -15.97 -0.49
CA ARG A 76 2.78 -16.37 0.76
C ARG A 76 1.89 -17.61 0.59
N ALA A 77 1.08 -17.67 -0.47
CA ALA A 77 0.17 -18.79 -0.71
C ALA A 77 0.91 -20.10 -0.97
N ASP A 78 2.09 -20.03 -1.58
CA ASP A 78 2.92 -21.20 -1.92
C ASP A 78 3.91 -21.56 -0.79
N GLY A 79 3.78 -20.94 0.40
CA GLY A 79 4.62 -21.24 1.57
C GLY A 79 6.04 -20.66 1.50
N LEU A 80 6.28 -19.71 0.59
CA LEU A 80 7.57 -19.06 0.35
C LEU A 80 7.67 -17.67 1.00
N SER A 81 6.95 -17.44 2.10
CA SER A 81 6.92 -16.13 2.77
C SER A 81 8.27 -15.72 3.40
N GLU A 82 9.10 -16.69 3.75
CA GLU A 82 10.45 -16.43 4.27
C GLU A 82 11.44 -16.07 3.16
N HIS A 83 11.08 -16.29 1.89
CA HIS A 83 11.92 -15.94 0.76
C HIS A 83 11.89 -14.43 0.54
N SER A 84 13.06 -13.81 0.48
CA SER A 84 13.14 -12.36 0.24
C SER A 84 12.58 -12.03 -1.14
N MET A 85 11.93 -10.87 -1.28
CA MET A 85 11.41 -10.38 -2.55
C MET A 85 12.05 -9.03 -2.89
N GLY A 86 12.60 -8.92 -4.10
CA GLY A 86 13.09 -7.67 -4.66
C GLY A 86 12.00 -6.85 -5.34
N ILE A 87 12.28 -5.56 -5.57
CA ILE A 87 11.32 -4.61 -6.15
C ILE A 87 12.01 -3.82 -7.27
N LEU A 88 11.42 -3.78 -8.46
CA LEU A 88 11.71 -2.77 -9.49
C LEU A 88 10.44 -1.92 -9.72
N PRO A 89 10.42 -0.66 -9.25
CA PRO A 89 9.21 0.16 -9.18
C PRO A 89 8.85 0.79 -10.53
N LEU A 90 8.38 -0.04 -11.46
CA LEU A 90 7.91 0.36 -12.79
C LEU A 90 6.38 0.58 -12.83
N GLY A 91 5.75 0.92 -11.71
CA GLY A 91 4.37 1.44 -11.66
C GLY A 91 4.31 2.95 -11.81
N THR A 92 3.11 3.53 -11.72
CA THR A 92 2.96 5.00 -11.73
C THR A 92 3.21 5.61 -10.35
N GLY A 93 2.57 5.06 -9.30
CA GLY A 93 2.60 5.60 -7.95
C GLY A 93 3.74 5.04 -7.10
N ASN A 94 3.93 3.71 -7.11
CA ASN A 94 4.98 3.00 -6.38
C ASN A 94 5.00 3.32 -4.88
N GLY A 95 3.83 3.37 -4.24
CA GLY A 95 3.68 3.68 -2.83
C GLY A 95 4.48 2.75 -1.92
N VAL A 96 4.54 1.45 -2.25
CA VAL A 96 5.31 0.46 -1.46
C VAL A 96 6.79 0.78 -1.56
N ALA A 97 7.33 0.91 -2.76
CA ALA A 97 8.74 1.22 -2.97
C ALA A 97 9.15 2.53 -2.29
N HIS A 98 8.34 3.59 -2.43
CA HIS A 98 8.58 4.88 -1.77
C HIS A 98 8.53 4.79 -0.24
N SER A 99 7.58 4.05 0.32
CA SER A 99 7.53 3.74 1.75
C SER A 99 8.79 3.02 2.21
N LEU A 100 9.37 2.21 1.32
CA LEU A 100 10.59 1.49 1.59
C LEU A 100 11.89 2.28 1.36
N GLY A 101 11.79 3.57 0.99
CA GLY A 101 12.94 4.43 0.69
C GLY A 101 13.50 4.26 -0.73
N ILE A 102 12.84 3.46 -1.57
CA ILE A 102 13.22 3.23 -2.97
C ILE A 102 12.51 4.28 -3.83
N ARG A 103 13.24 5.35 -4.17
CA ARG A 103 12.68 6.55 -4.84
C ARG A 103 12.50 6.39 -6.34
N ASP A 104 13.35 5.58 -6.96
CA ASP A 104 13.44 5.44 -8.41
C ASP A 104 14.09 4.09 -8.77
N LEU A 105 14.15 3.83 -10.08
CA LEU A 105 14.71 2.61 -10.64
C LEU A 105 16.20 2.45 -10.31
N GLN A 106 16.95 3.56 -10.26
CA GLN A 106 18.37 3.55 -9.92
C GLN A 106 18.58 3.09 -8.47
N THR A 107 17.90 3.72 -7.52
CA THR A 107 17.95 3.36 -6.10
C THR A 107 17.50 1.90 -5.90
N ALA A 108 16.51 1.43 -6.68
CA ALA A 108 16.05 0.04 -6.63
C ALA A 108 17.16 -0.94 -7.02
N VAL A 109 17.87 -0.67 -8.13
CA VAL A 109 18.99 -1.51 -8.57
C VAL A 109 20.14 -1.49 -7.56
N GLU A 110 20.49 -0.31 -7.02
CA GLU A 110 21.52 -0.19 -5.98
C GLU A 110 21.16 -1.03 -4.73
N VAL A 111 19.89 -1.04 -4.32
CA VAL A 111 19.41 -1.89 -3.22
C VAL A 111 19.49 -3.38 -3.56
N LEU A 112 19.09 -3.80 -4.77
CA LEU A 112 19.14 -5.20 -5.20
C LEU A 112 20.57 -5.74 -5.23
N LEU A 113 21.50 -4.96 -5.79
CA LEU A 113 22.92 -5.30 -5.87
C LEU A 113 23.60 -5.26 -4.49
N GLY A 114 23.24 -4.29 -3.66
CA GLY A 114 23.73 -4.17 -2.29
C GLY A 114 23.17 -5.23 -1.34
N GLY A 115 22.01 -5.80 -1.66
CA GLY A 115 21.42 -6.92 -0.92
C GLY A 115 20.85 -6.62 0.43
N ARG A 116 20.49 -5.36 0.66
CA ARG A 116 19.86 -4.97 1.91
C ARG A 116 18.46 -5.56 1.94
N THR A 117 18.21 -6.43 2.91
CA THR A 117 16.89 -6.99 3.19
C THR A 117 16.34 -6.41 4.48
N ARG A 118 15.02 -6.40 4.59
CA ARG A 118 14.31 -6.15 5.84
C ARG A 118 13.02 -6.94 5.84
N ARG A 119 12.57 -7.33 7.03
CA ARG A 119 11.24 -7.89 7.23
C ARG A 119 10.23 -6.76 7.26
N ILE A 120 9.06 -7.01 6.66
CA ILE A 120 7.91 -6.13 6.73
C ILE A 120 6.66 -6.96 7.00
N ASP A 121 5.73 -6.36 7.72
CA ASP A 121 4.40 -6.86 7.96
C ASP A 121 3.51 -6.62 6.74
N VAL A 122 2.48 -7.45 6.61
CA VAL A 122 1.49 -7.38 5.54
C VAL A 122 0.10 -7.58 6.14
N MET A 123 -0.90 -6.88 5.61
CA MET A 123 -2.28 -7.07 6.06
C MET A 123 -2.91 -8.22 5.27
N ALA A 124 -3.28 -9.30 5.95
CA ALA A 124 -4.11 -10.34 5.38
C ALA A 124 -5.59 -9.93 5.48
N THR A 125 -6.38 -10.21 4.45
CA THR A 125 -7.82 -9.94 4.46
C THR A 125 -8.62 -11.17 4.02
N THR A 126 -9.89 -11.21 4.40
CA THR A 126 -10.84 -12.22 3.92
C THR A 126 -11.54 -11.80 2.63
N HIS A 127 -11.24 -10.60 2.09
CA HIS A 127 -11.88 -10.10 0.88
C HIS A 127 -11.39 -10.91 -0.33
N PRO A 128 -12.28 -11.54 -1.13
CA PRO A 128 -11.89 -12.48 -2.17
C PRO A 128 -11.02 -11.84 -3.26
N ALA A 129 -11.24 -10.56 -3.56
CA ALA A 129 -10.46 -9.83 -4.56
C ALA A 129 -9.16 -9.19 -4.01
N ALA A 130 -8.96 -9.21 -2.69
CA ALA A 130 -7.84 -8.50 -2.04
C ALA A 130 -7.34 -9.23 -0.79
N PRO A 131 -6.98 -10.52 -0.86
CA PRO A 131 -6.65 -11.31 0.33
C PRO A 131 -5.34 -10.88 1.02
N LEU A 132 -4.58 -9.96 0.42
CA LEU A 132 -3.38 -9.35 0.98
C LEU A 132 -3.28 -7.89 0.54
N SER A 133 -2.90 -7.00 1.46
CA SER A 133 -2.55 -5.60 1.19
C SER A 133 -1.20 -5.24 1.83
N LEU A 134 -0.34 -4.56 1.06
CA LEU A 134 0.96 -4.06 1.53
C LEU A 134 0.90 -2.63 2.08
N LEU A 135 -0.06 -1.82 1.62
CA LEU A 135 -0.11 -0.38 1.90
C LEU A 135 -1.23 -0.02 2.87
N SER A 136 -2.47 -0.17 2.40
CA SER A 136 -3.65 0.25 3.12
C SER A 136 -4.89 -0.52 2.69
N VAL A 137 -5.90 -0.48 3.55
CA VAL A 137 -7.28 -0.87 3.24
C VAL A 137 -8.16 0.25 3.75
N SER A 138 -9.07 0.77 2.94
CA SER A 138 -9.92 1.90 3.34
C SER A 138 -11.35 1.74 2.86
N VAL A 139 -12.26 2.41 3.57
CA VAL A 139 -13.68 2.54 3.25
C VAL A 139 -14.08 4.00 3.38
N GLY A 140 -14.83 4.49 2.40
CA GLY A 140 -15.32 5.86 2.34
C GLY A 140 -14.64 6.69 1.27
N LEU A 141 -14.41 7.96 1.59
CA LEU A 141 -14.00 8.99 0.64
C LEU A 141 -12.72 8.63 -0.13
N GLU A 142 -11.72 8.05 0.54
CA GLU A 142 -10.47 7.64 -0.11
C GLU A 142 -10.71 6.59 -1.20
N SER A 143 -11.50 5.57 -0.88
CA SER A 143 -11.81 4.45 -1.78
C SER A 143 -12.63 4.90 -2.98
N GLU A 144 -13.60 5.81 -2.79
CA GLU A 144 -14.41 6.34 -3.88
C GLU A 144 -13.60 7.26 -4.80
N VAL A 145 -12.75 8.15 -4.26
CA VAL A 145 -11.84 8.96 -5.09
C VAL A 145 -10.86 8.07 -5.86
N MET A 146 -10.33 7.02 -5.21
CA MET A 146 -9.45 6.06 -5.86
C MET A 146 -10.18 5.28 -6.98
N ARG A 147 -11.46 4.96 -6.81
CA ARG A 147 -12.28 4.29 -7.83
C ARG A 147 -12.34 5.11 -9.11
N ASP A 148 -12.68 6.41 -9.01
CA ASP A 148 -12.72 7.32 -10.17
C ASP A 148 -11.32 7.56 -10.76
N TYR A 149 -10.29 7.69 -9.92
CA TYR A 149 -8.89 7.78 -10.38
C TYR A 149 -8.50 6.58 -11.25
N GLN A 150 -8.86 5.37 -10.81
CA GLN A 150 -8.53 4.13 -11.53
C GLN A 150 -9.37 3.95 -12.81
N ALA A 151 -10.63 4.39 -12.81
CA ALA A 151 -11.47 4.36 -14.01
C ALA A 151 -10.85 5.17 -15.17
N TRP A 152 -10.07 6.21 -14.86
CA TRP A 152 -9.41 7.08 -15.83
C TRP A 152 -7.91 6.78 -16.00
N ARG A 153 -7.42 5.61 -15.54
CA ARG A 153 -5.99 5.28 -15.51
C ARG A 153 -5.30 5.25 -16.88
N HIS A 154 -6.05 4.97 -17.95
CA HIS A 154 -5.56 4.92 -19.34
C HIS A 154 -5.70 6.26 -20.07
N GLY A 155 -6.36 7.24 -19.45
CA GLY A 155 -6.43 8.62 -19.91
C GLY A 155 -5.82 9.54 -18.87
N SER A 156 -6.56 10.58 -18.48
CA SER A 156 -6.11 11.52 -17.45
C SER A 156 -6.59 11.11 -16.06
N ARG A 157 -5.78 10.27 -15.40
CA ARG A 157 -5.97 9.86 -13.99
C ARG A 157 -6.25 11.03 -13.02
N TRP A 158 -5.65 12.19 -13.27
CA TRP A 158 -5.82 13.37 -12.42
C TRP A 158 -7.17 14.04 -12.62
N ILE A 159 -7.73 13.96 -13.85
CA ILE A 159 -9.13 14.32 -14.09
C ILE A 159 -10.04 13.34 -13.35
N GLY A 160 -9.75 12.04 -13.41
CA GLY A 160 -10.47 11.03 -12.62
C GLY A 160 -10.48 11.36 -11.12
N ALA A 161 -9.33 11.70 -10.53
CA ALA A 161 -9.28 12.16 -9.14
C ALA A 161 -10.14 13.40 -8.90
N ALA A 162 -10.06 14.43 -9.75
CA ALA A 162 -10.86 15.65 -9.60
C ALA A 162 -12.37 15.37 -9.68
N VAL A 163 -12.79 14.49 -10.60
CA VAL A 163 -14.17 14.01 -10.71
C VAL A 163 -14.59 13.27 -9.44
N GLY A 164 -13.75 12.38 -8.92
CA GLY A 164 -14.01 11.68 -7.67
C GLY A 164 -14.16 12.63 -6.48
N VAL A 165 -13.30 13.63 -6.37
CA VAL A 165 -13.43 14.68 -5.34
C VAL A 165 -14.75 15.44 -5.50
N ALA A 166 -15.11 15.84 -6.72
CA ALA A 166 -16.36 16.57 -6.98
C ALA A 166 -17.61 15.74 -6.66
N ARG A 167 -17.60 14.43 -6.98
CA ARG A 167 -18.73 13.52 -6.73
C ARG A 167 -18.86 13.13 -5.26
N HIS A 168 -17.73 12.82 -4.62
CA HIS A 168 -17.72 12.13 -3.33
C HIS A 168 -17.22 12.99 -2.18
N GLY A 169 -16.62 14.16 -2.43
CA GLY A 169 -15.96 14.96 -1.38
C GLY A 169 -16.86 15.45 -0.25
N MET A 170 -18.18 15.37 -0.45
CA MET A 170 -19.20 15.67 0.55
C MET A 170 -19.89 14.42 1.13
N SER A 171 -19.60 13.24 0.60
CA SER A 171 -20.23 11.97 0.97
C SER A 171 -19.77 11.51 2.35
N ARG A 172 -20.66 10.75 2.99
CA ARG A 172 -20.39 9.94 4.18
C ARG A 172 -20.88 8.53 3.89
N VAL A 173 -20.21 7.55 4.49
CA VAL A 173 -20.60 6.14 4.44
C VAL A 173 -21.16 5.72 5.80
N SER A 174 -22.08 4.77 5.76
CA SER A 174 -22.66 4.06 6.91
C SER A 174 -22.57 2.56 6.64
N ASP A 175 -23.07 1.72 7.55
CA ASP A 175 -22.93 0.26 7.51
C ASP A 175 -21.46 -0.19 7.49
N VAL A 176 -20.60 0.58 8.17
CA VAL A 176 -19.19 0.25 8.37
C VAL A 176 -19.00 -0.05 9.85
N MET A 177 -18.45 -1.22 10.14
CA MET A 177 -18.05 -1.59 11.49
C MET A 177 -16.53 -1.68 11.55
N VAL A 178 -15.93 -1.05 12.55
CA VAL A 178 -14.48 -1.13 12.78
C VAL A 178 -14.26 -1.56 14.22
N GLU A 179 -13.59 -2.69 14.35
CA GLU A 179 -13.09 -3.20 15.63
C GLU A 179 -11.58 -3.35 15.51
N ALA A 180 -10.84 -2.81 16.49
CA ALA A 180 -9.41 -3.01 16.60
C ALA A 180 -9.08 -3.36 18.05
N ASP A 181 -8.27 -4.40 18.24
CA ASP A 181 -7.83 -4.87 19.56
C ASP A 181 -8.99 -5.10 20.56
N GLY A 182 -10.11 -5.64 20.06
CA GLY A 182 -11.32 -5.91 20.85
C GLY A 182 -12.15 -4.67 21.21
N GLN A 183 -11.80 -3.50 20.66
CA GLN A 183 -12.53 -2.25 20.85
C GLN A 183 -13.29 -1.86 19.59
N ARG A 184 -14.60 -1.66 19.73
CA ARG A 184 -15.44 -1.13 18.66
C ARG A 184 -15.19 0.39 18.54
N ILE A 185 -14.65 0.82 17.40
CA ILE A 185 -14.30 2.22 17.10
C ILE A 185 -15.40 2.90 16.26
N VAL A 186 -16.05 2.12 15.39
CA VAL A 186 -17.12 2.57 14.50
C VAL A 186 -18.24 1.52 14.52
N GLU A 187 -19.46 1.98 14.78
CA GLU A 187 -20.68 1.16 14.70
C GLU A 187 -21.33 1.28 13.31
N THR A 188 -22.11 0.28 12.90
CA THR A 188 -22.77 0.28 11.58
C THR A 188 -23.72 1.47 11.38
N THR A 189 -24.29 1.99 12.47
CA THR A 189 -25.16 3.17 12.46
C THR A 189 -24.41 4.49 12.32
N ASP A 190 -23.08 4.51 12.53
CA ASP A 190 -22.29 5.72 12.44
C ASP A 190 -22.20 6.21 10.98
N ARG A 191 -22.14 7.53 10.82
CA ARG A 191 -21.87 8.16 9.52
C ARG A 191 -20.48 8.76 9.52
N ILE A 192 -19.56 8.11 8.82
CA ILE A 192 -18.15 8.50 8.75
C ILE A 192 -17.80 8.99 7.34
N CYS A 193 -16.76 9.80 7.21
CA CYS A 193 -16.25 10.23 5.89
C CYS A 193 -15.31 9.18 5.31
N ASN A 194 -14.36 8.71 6.13
CA ASN A 194 -13.37 7.74 5.74
C ASN A 194 -12.85 6.98 6.95
N VAL A 195 -12.57 5.70 6.80
CA VAL A 195 -11.70 4.95 7.70
C VAL A 195 -10.69 4.16 6.89
N GLY A 196 -9.43 4.16 7.32
CA GLY A 196 -8.36 3.41 6.68
C GLY A 196 -7.48 2.70 7.70
N LEU A 197 -7.02 1.51 7.35
CA LEU A 197 -5.94 0.77 7.99
C LEU A 197 -4.67 0.99 7.17
N HIS A 198 -3.57 1.37 7.82
CA HIS A 198 -2.31 1.76 7.19
C HIS A 198 -1.16 0.93 7.70
N ASN A 199 -0.52 0.17 6.80
CA ASN A 199 0.71 -0.56 7.09
C ASN A 199 1.97 0.23 6.70
N MET A 200 1.82 1.20 5.79
CA MET A 200 2.95 1.94 5.24
C MET A 200 2.69 3.44 5.12
N PRO A 201 3.74 4.29 5.16
CA PRO A 201 3.56 5.73 5.10
C PRO A 201 2.97 6.31 3.82
N CYS A 202 3.21 5.69 2.67
CA CYS A 202 2.95 6.28 1.35
C CYS A 202 1.86 5.52 0.56
N TYR A 203 0.93 6.25 -0.07
CA TYR A 203 -0.03 5.68 -1.02
C TYR A 203 0.51 5.57 -2.46
N GLY A 204 1.39 6.50 -2.84
CA GLY A 204 1.91 6.64 -4.20
C GLY A 204 2.50 8.03 -4.41
N PHE A 205 3.36 8.18 -5.43
CA PHE A 205 4.03 9.44 -5.80
C PHE A 205 4.82 10.11 -4.66
N GLY A 206 5.16 9.36 -3.62
CA GLY A 206 5.82 9.87 -2.43
C GLY A 206 4.90 10.68 -1.50
N VAL A 207 3.58 10.68 -1.72
CA VAL A 207 2.61 11.32 -0.82
C VAL A 207 2.50 10.47 0.44
N ARG A 208 2.71 11.09 1.61
CA ARG A 208 2.75 10.39 2.91
C ARG A 208 1.57 10.78 3.80
N PRO A 209 0.38 10.23 3.56
CA PRO A 209 -0.81 10.50 4.38
C PRO A 209 -0.65 10.01 5.82
N HIS A 210 0.06 8.90 6.03
CA HIS A 210 0.26 8.30 7.35
C HIS A 210 1.75 8.23 7.71
N PRO A 211 2.44 9.37 7.96
CA PRO A 211 3.90 9.40 8.04
C PRO A 211 4.50 8.56 9.19
N ILE A 212 3.70 8.18 10.19
CA ILE A 212 4.14 7.40 11.36
C ILE A 212 4.09 5.88 11.15
N ALA A 213 3.39 5.40 10.11
CA ALA A 213 3.21 3.97 9.90
C ALA A 213 4.58 3.31 9.70
N ASP A 214 4.84 2.26 10.47
CA ASP A 214 6.07 1.48 10.35
C ASP A 214 5.71 0.06 9.92
N PRO A 215 6.04 -0.37 8.70
CA PRO A 215 5.69 -1.71 8.23
C PRO A 215 6.49 -2.82 8.91
N ALA A 216 7.15 -2.59 10.05
CA ALA A 216 7.95 -3.58 10.75
C ALA A 216 7.71 -3.58 12.27
N ASP A 217 6.70 -2.86 12.74
CA ASP A 217 6.39 -2.74 14.17
C ASP A 217 5.35 -3.78 14.66
N GLY A 218 4.80 -4.61 13.76
CA GLY A 218 3.77 -5.59 14.05
C GLY A 218 2.34 -5.03 14.05
N PHE A 219 2.12 -3.78 13.67
CA PHE A 219 0.83 -3.11 13.75
C PHE A 219 0.37 -2.54 12.40
N ALA A 220 -0.95 -2.35 12.28
CA ALA A 220 -1.55 -1.52 11.25
C ALA A 220 -2.26 -0.34 11.93
N ASP A 221 -1.99 0.87 11.47
CA ASP A 221 -2.59 2.07 12.04
C ASP A 221 -4.01 2.29 11.54
N VAL A 222 -4.97 2.44 12.46
CA VAL A 222 -6.33 2.88 12.11
C VAL A 222 -6.38 4.40 12.04
N ARG A 223 -7.00 4.95 10.99
CA ARG A 223 -7.30 6.38 10.87
C ARG A 223 -8.74 6.59 10.46
N LEU A 224 -9.52 7.17 11.37
CA LEU A 224 -10.91 7.51 11.21
C LEU A 224 -11.12 9.01 11.00
N HIS A 225 -11.96 9.37 10.04
CA HIS A 225 -12.41 10.73 9.80
C HIS A 225 -13.94 10.81 9.83
N ARG A 226 -14.50 11.46 10.86
CA ARG A 226 -15.93 11.83 10.94
C ARG A 226 -16.20 13.20 10.29
N SER A 227 -15.23 14.10 10.39
CA SER A 227 -15.27 15.45 9.79
C SER A 227 -14.64 15.48 8.40
N ARG A 228 -15.38 16.02 7.43
CA ARG A 228 -14.91 16.25 6.05
C ARG A 228 -13.81 17.31 6.00
N VAL A 229 -13.95 18.36 6.81
CA VAL A 229 -12.95 19.43 6.90
C VAL A 229 -11.64 18.86 7.42
N ALA A 230 -11.69 18.04 8.46
CA ALA A 230 -10.51 17.38 9.01
C ALA A 230 -9.86 16.43 7.98
N TYR A 231 -10.66 15.65 7.24
CA TYR A 231 -10.15 14.80 6.16
C TYR A 231 -9.42 15.61 5.09
N TRP A 232 -10.03 16.67 4.58
CA TRP A 232 -9.44 17.48 3.51
C TRP A 232 -8.21 18.27 3.98
N ALA A 233 -8.22 18.79 5.21
CA ALA A 233 -7.04 19.41 5.81
C ALA A 233 -5.88 18.42 5.92
N TRP A 234 -6.16 17.19 6.37
CA TRP A 234 -5.18 16.11 6.44
C TRP A 234 -4.62 15.72 5.07
N MET A 235 -5.48 15.49 4.08
CA MET A 235 -5.06 15.14 2.72
C MET A 235 -4.27 16.26 2.03
N GLY A 236 -4.67 17.52 2.27
CA GLY A 236 -3.94 18.70 1.82
C GLY A 236 -2.54 18.77 2.43
N ALA A 237 -2.41 18.56 3.74
CA ALA A 237 -1.13 18.49 4.43
C ALA A 237 -0.24 17.37 3.88
N ALA A 238 -0.82 16.19 3.61
CA ALA A 238 -0.09 15.06 3.02
C ALA A 238 0.46 15.37 1.63
N THR A 239 -0.35 16.01 0.79
CA THR A 239 0.03 16.40 -0.57
C THR A 239 1.15 17.43 -0.57
N LEU A 240 1.12 18.38 0.37
CA LEU A 240 2.16 19.39 0.56
C LEU A 240 3.41 18.84 1.29
N ARG A 241 3.46 17.53 1.60
CA ARG A 241 4.50 16.91 2.44
C ARG A 241 4.68 17.60 3.80
N ALA A 242 3.61 18.25 4.27
CA ALA A 242 3.54 18.97 5.53
C ALA A 242 2.82 18.15 6.62
N SER A 243 2.40 16.91 6.33
CA SER A 243 1.85 15.99 7.32
C SER A 243 2.79 15.85 8.50
N ARG A 244 2.34 16.33 9.66
CA ARG A 244 3.03 16.08 10.92
C ARG A 244 2.63 14.71 11.46
N PRO A 245 3.54 14.00 12.15
CA PRO A 245 3.16 12.89 13.00
C PRO A 245 2.03 13.33 13.92
N ILE A 246 0.84 12.77 13.76
CA ILE A 246 -0.19 12.89 14.79
C ILE A 246 0.15 11.76 15.75
N ARG A 247 0.65 12.11 16.95
CA ARG A 247 0.90 11.12 17.99
C ARG A 247 -0.44 10.58 18.49
N PRO A 248 -0.56 9.27 18.76
CA PRO A 248 -1.79 8.70 19.29
C PRO A 248 -2.20 9.41 20.57
N THR A 249 -3.43 9.90 20.63
CA THR A 249 -4.13 10.08 21.91
C THR A 249 -4.49 8.69 22.40
N ILE A 250 -3.59 8.06 23.15
CA ILE A 250 -3.89 6.82 23.88
C ILE A 250 -4.90 7.22 24.96
N HIS A 251 -6.19 6.99 24.75
CA HIS A 251 -7.16 7.04 25.84
C HIS A 251 -7.18 5.68 26.53
N PRO A 252 -6.69 5.56 27.78
CA PRO A 252 -6.71 4.30 28.52
C PRO A 252 -8.08 3.94 29.11
N SER A 253 -9.16 4.61 28.73
CA SER A 253 -10.46 4.46 29.39
C SER A 253 -11.41 3.56 28.58
N PRO A 254 -12.18 2.67 29.24
CA PRO A 254 -13.30 1.99 28.56
C PRO A 254 -14.26 3.04 27.99
N PRO A 255 -14.96 2.74 26.87
CA PRO A 255 -15.87 3.69 26.26
C PRO A 255 -16.95 4.12 27.27
N PRO A 256 -17.35 5.40 27.28
CA PRO A 256 -18.40 5.87 28.18
C PRO A 256 -19.67 5.06 27.92
N THR A 257 -20.17 4.37 28.94
CA THR A 257 -21.47 3.71 28.93
C THR A 257 -22.55 4.77 29.08
N GLY A 258 -22.93 5.40 27.96
CA GLY A 258 -23.99 6.40 27.87
C GLY A 258 -24.17 6.85 26.42
N PRO A 259 -25.31 7.44 26.04
CA PRO A 259 -25.48 8.00 24.71
C PRO A 259 -24.37 9.04 24.47
N ILE A 260 -23.56 8.79 23.43
CA ILE A 260 -22.49 9.68 23.01
C ILE A 260 -23.14 10.99 22.58
N ALA A 261 -23.11 11.99 23.46
CA ALA A 261 -23.40 13.36 23.07
C ALA A 261 -22.30 13.78 22.08
N ALA A 262 -22.70 14.18 20.87
CA ALA A 262 -21.77 14.67 19.85
C ALA A 262 -20.94 15.83 20.44
N PRO A 263 -19.61 15.72 20.53
CA PRO A 263 -18.78 16.86 20.90
C PRO A 263 -18.82 17.90 19.77
N GLU A 264 -18.94 19.18 20.10
CA GLU A 264 -18.89 20.28 19.11
C GLU A 264 -17.46 20.58 18.59
N ASP A 265 -16.47 19.72 18.89
CA ASP A 265 -15.08 19.86 18.41
C ASP A 265 -14.51 18.48 17.99
N GLU A 266 -15.03 17.93 16.88
CA GLU A 266 -14.64 16.60 16.37
C GLU A 266 -13.38 16.66 15.47
N SER A 267 -12.21 16.79 16.11
CA SER A 267 -10.91 16.43 15.53
C SER A 267 -10.38 15.10 16.07
N GLU A 268 -11.25 14.21 16.55
CA GLU A 268 -10.83 12.91 17.08
C GLU A 268 -10.38 11.96 15.96
N SER A 269 -9.07 11.95 15.69
CA SER A 269 -8.40 10.80 15.06
C SER A 269 -8.14 9.75 16.13
N TRP A 270 -8.97 8.72 16.17
CA TRP A 270 -8.73 7.56 17.03
C TRP A 270 -7.60 6.71 16.44
N GLN A 271 -6.52 6.53 17.20
CA GLN A 271 -5.45 5.56 16.93
C GLN A 271 -5.50 4.54 18.07
N ILE A 272 -5.94 3.33 17.77
CA ILE A 272 -5.78 2.21 18.70
C ILE A 272 -4.44 1.56 18.37
N ASN A 273 -3.55 1.54 19.36
CA ASN A 273 -2.35 0.74 19.30
C ASN A 273 -2.08 0.20 20.71
N ARG A 274 -2.27 -1.10 20.93
CA ARG A 274 -1.80 -1.82 22.12
C ARG A 274 -1.18 -3.15 21.73
N PRO A 275 -0.13 -3.60 22.44
CA PRO A 275 0.70 -4.71 22.00
C PRO A 275 -0.05 -6.04 22.03
N GLY A 276 -0.30 -6.60 20.86
CA GLY A 276 -0.70 -7.99 20.65
C GLY A 276 0.08 -8.53 19.46
N ARG A 277 0.87 -9.58 19.67
CA ARG A 277 1.52 -10.29 18.56
C ARG A 277 0.44 -11.01 17.75
N LEU A 278 0.45 -10.84 16.43
CA LEU A 278 -0.21 -11.75 15.48
C LEU A 278 0.43 -13.14 15.53
#